data_AF-A0A077Z5M1-F1
#
_entry.id   AF-A0A077Z5M1-F1
#
_cell.length_a   1.000
_cell.length_b   1.000
_cell.length_c   1.000
_cell.angle_alpha   90.00
_cell.angle_beta   90.00
_cell.angle_gamma   90.00
#
_symmetry.space_group_name_H-M   'P 1'
#
loop_
_entity.id
_entity.type
_entity.pdbx_description
1 polymer ?
#
loop_
_entity_poly.entity_id
_entity_poly.type
_entity_poly.pdbx_seq_one_letter_code
_entity_poly.pdbx_strand_id
1 'polypeptide(L)'
;MWNERVHYDIRADFTKISVKICLKTFLEVVRLRTYSKFGLQQLQIDCHYLQLFLWGFVVDESLILNLLDGVFSSAVQRCVAPQLMEPTLVSLVCERE
;
A
#
# COMPACT_ATOMS: atom_id res chain seq x y z
N MET A 1 31.20 0.29 -16.16
CA MET A 1 30.85 1.40 -15.25
C MET A 1 29.74 2.32 -15.77
N TRP A 2 29.89 3.11 -16.85
CA TRP A 2 28.82 4.00 -17.33
C TRP A 2 27.54 3.25 -17.74
N ASN A 3 27.67 2.19 -18.54
CA ASN A 3 26.51 1.36 -18.94
C ASN A 3 25.77 0.76 -17.73
N GLU A 4 26.50 0.27 -16.72
CA GLU A 4 25.90 -0.31 -15.51
C GLU A 4 25.07 0.73 -14.73
N ARG A 5 25.55 1.98 -14.65
CA ARG A 5 24.79 3.07 -14.01
C ARG A 5 23.50 3.37 -14.77
N VAL A 6 23.56 3.45 -16.10
CA VAL A 6 22.36 3.67 -16.93
C VAL A 6 21.35 2.52 -16.78
N HIS A 7 21.83 1.27 -16.78
CA HIS A 7 20.96 0.11 -16.56
C HIS A 7 20.33 0.09 -15.15
N TYR A 8 21.07 0.50 -14.12
CA TYR A 8 20.56 0.61 -12.77
C TYR A 8 19.47 1.69 -12.66
N ASP A 9 19.69 2.86 -13.27
CA ASP A 9 18.75 3.98 -13.24
C ASP A 9 17.43 3.63 -13.94
N ILE A 10 17.50 3.04 -15.15
CA ILE A 10 16.31 2.57 -15.89
C ILE A 10 15.52 1.53 -15.06
N ARG A 11 16.22 0.59 -14.39
CA ARG A 11 15.57 -0.41 -13.55
C ARG A 11 14.88 0.25 -12.35
N ALA A 12 15.55 1.17 -11.67
CA ALA A 12 14.99 1.87 -10.53
C ALA A 12 13.76 2.69 -10.95
N ASP A 13 13.81 3.38 -12.08
CA ASP A 13 12.69 4.18 -12.58
C ASP A 13 11.50 3.33 -13.03
N PHE A 14 11.75 2.19 -13.69
CA PHE A 14 10.69 1.26 -14.04
C PHE A 14 9.99 0.69 -12.79
N THR A 15 10.75 0.35 -11.75
CA THR A 15 10.20 -0.11 -10.48
C THR A 15 9.35 0.96 -9.81
N LYS A 16 9.80 2.22 -9.77
CA LYS A 16 9.01 3.34 -9.21
C LYS A 16 7.69 3.54 -9.95
N ILE A 17 7.72 3.54 -11.29
CA ILE A 17 6.53 3.75 -12.11
C ILE A 17 5.54 2.59 -11.92
N SER A 18 6.02 1.35 -11.91
CA SER A 18 5.15 0.18 -11.76
C SER A 18 4.50 0.13 -10.38
N VAL A 19 5.23 0.39 -9.28
CA VAL A 19 4.65 0.49 -7.93
C VAL A 19 3.55 1.54 -7.87
N LYS A 20 3.79 2.74 -8.43
CA LYS A 20 2.80 3.83 -8.46
C LYS A 20 1.53 3.44 -9.21
N ILE A 21 1.66 2.77 -10.36
CA ILE A 21 0.51 2.29 -11.14
C ILE A 21 -0.25 1.23 -10.36
N CYS A 22 0.43 0.25 -9.76
CA CYS A 22 -0.19 -0.79 -8.95
C CYS A 22 -1.00 -0.22 -7.78
N LEU A 23 -0.43 0.73 -7.02
CA LEU A 23 -1.12 1.37 -5.89
C LEU A 23 -2.34 2.20 -6.34
N LYS A 24 -2.25 2.90 -7.48
CA LYS A 24 -3.40 3.61 -8.05
C LYS A 24 -4.51 2.67 -8.51
N THR A 25 -4.15 1.58 -9.17
CA THR A 25 -5.11 0.54 -9.57
C THR A 25 -5.75 -0.11 -8.34
N PHE A 26 -4.96 -0.37 -7.30
CA PHE A 26 -5.46 -0.93 -6.04
C PHE A 26 -6.49 -0.01 -5.38
N LEU A 27 -6.21 1.29 -5.29
CA LEU A 27 -7.15 2.29 -4.83
C LEU A 27 -8.47 2.25 -5.62
N GLU A 28 -8.38 2.16 -6.95
CA GLU A 28 -9.58 2.12 -7.78
C GLU A 28 -10.37 0.83 -7.59
N VAL A 29 -9.71 -0.33 -7.49
CA VAL A 29 -10.37 -1.60 -7.16
C VAL A 29 -11.09 -1.52 -5.81
N VAL A 30 -10.46 -0.90 -4.81
CA VAL A 30 -11.02 -0.70 -3.48
C VAL A 30 -12.22 0.25 -3.52
N ARG A 31 -12.23 1.27 -4.38
CA ARG A 31 -13.39 2.18 -4.58
C ARG A 31 -14.62 1.49 -5.17
N LEU A 32 -14.45 0.33 -5.80
CA LEU A 32 -15.54 -0.39 -6.49
C LEU A 32 -16.17 -1.52 -5.66
N ARG A 33 -15.59 -1.91 -4.50
CA ARG A 33 -16.05 -3.07 -3.67
C ARG A 33 -16.60 -2.76 -2.27
N THR A 34 -17.81 -3.17 -1.92
CA THR A 34 -18.29 -2.97 -0.54
C THR A 34 -17.56 -3.93 0.40
N TYR A 35 -17.14 -3.45 1.58
CA TYR A 35 -16.41 -4.25 2.56
C TYR A 35 -17.29 -4.64 3.75
N SER A 36 -17.00 -5.80 4.34
CA SER A 36 -17.45 -6.15 5.69
C SER A 36 -16.40 -5.73 6.71
N LYS A 37 -16.75 -5.77 8.00
CA LYS A 37 -15.79 -5.53 9.10
C LYS A 37 -14.47 -6.29 8.90
N PHE A 38 -14.52 -7.61 8.71
CA PHE A 38 -13.29 -8.41 8.59
C PHE A 38 -12.53 -8.13 7.30
N GLY A 39 -13.23 -7.83 6.20
CA GLY A 39 -12.58 -7.40 4.96
C GLY A 39 -11.82 -6.07 5.11
N LEU A 40 -12.37 -5.12 5.88
CA LEU A 40 -11.69 -3.87 6.22
C LEU A 40 -10.45 -4.11 7.09
N GLN A 41 -10.55 -5.00 8.08
CA GLN A 41 -9.45 -5.34 8.97
C GLN A 41 -8.30 -6.05 8.25
N GLN A 42 -8.60 -6.96 7.32
CA GLN A 42 -7.58 -7.56 6.45
C GLN A 42 -6.90 -6.48 5.60
N LEU A 43 -7.67 -5.58 5.00
CA LEU A 43 -7.10 -4.49 4.21
C LEU A 43 -6.23 -3.55 5.05
N GLN A 44 -6.58 -3.33 6.33
CA GLN A 44 -5.76 -2.56 7.26
C GLN A 44 -4.36 -3.19 7.44
N ILE A 45 -4.31 -4.52 7.62
CA ILE A 45 -3.05 -5.27 7.72
C ILE A 45 -2.29 -5.20 6.39
N ASP A 46 -2.97 -5.43 5.26
CA ASP A 46 -2.36 -5.38 3.93
C ASP A 46 -1.72 -4.01 3.67
N CYS A 47 -2.41 -2.91 4.00
CA CYS A 47 -1.88 -1.57 3.82
C CYS A 47 -0.66 -1.32 4.71
N HIS A 48 -0.71 -1.73 5.99
CA HIS A 48 0.43 -1.58 6.89
C HIS A 48 1.63 -2.40 6.43
N TYR A 49 1.42 -3.64 6.03
CA TYR A 49 2.45 -4.49 5.43
C TYR A 49 3.03 -3.81 4.19
N LEU A 50 2.21 -3.35 3.24
CA LEU A 50 2.70 -2.67 2.05
C LEU A 50 3.52 -1.40 2.39
N GLN A 51 3.20 -0.66 3.45
CA GLN A 51 4.03 0.47 3.90
C GLN A 51 5.43 -0.02 4.32
N LEU A 52 5.51 -1.10 5.11
CA LEU A 52 6.76 -1.69 5.60
C LEU A 52 7.63 -2.31 4.49
N PHE A 53 7.02 -2.75 3.40
CA PHE A 53 7.76 -3.41 2.30
C PHE A 53 8.05 -2.46 1.13
N LEU A 54 7.20 -1.47 0.85
CA LEU A 54 7.36 -0.62 -0.32
C LEU A 54 8.29 0.60 -0.11
N TRP A 55 8.63 0.97 1.13
CA TRP A 55 9.44 2.16 1.41
C TRP A 55 10.76 2.19 0.63
N GLY A 56 11.43 1.04 0.47
CA GLY A 56 12.70 0.94 -0.27
C GLY A 56 12.58 1.02 -1.80
N PHE A 57 11.36 0.98 -2.35
CA PHE A 57 11.14 0.93 -3.80
C PHE A 57 10.84 2.28 -4.43
N VAL A 58 10.57 3.33 -3.63
CA VAL A 58 10.22 4.66 -4.13
C VAL A 58 11.01 5.72 -3.36
N VAL A 59 11.57 6.70 -4.07
CA VAL A 59 12.35 7.80 -3.48
C VAL A 59 11.46 8.74 -2.66
N ASP A 60 10.23 8.96 -3.14
CA ASP A 60 9.22 9.74 -2.43
C ASP A 60 8.34 8.82 -1.58
N GLU A 61 8.76 8.57 -0.35
CA GLU A 61 8.02 7.77 0.62
C GLU A 61 6.62 8.35 0.88
N SER A 62 6.48 9.67 0.86
CA SER A 62 5.20 10.35 1.08
C SER A 62 4.16 9.96 0.04
N LEU A 63 4.59 9.69 -1.21
CA LEU A 63 3.68 9.24 -2.26
C LEU A 63 3.07 7.86 -1.94
N ILE A 64 3.86 6.93 -1.42
CA ILE A 64 3.35 5.60 -1.01
C ILE A 64 2.37 5.76 0.14
N LEU A 65 2.74 6.52 1.17
CA LEU A 65 1.89 6.77 2.33
C LEU A 65 0.55 7.37 1.91
N ASN A 66 0.56 8.42 1.10
CA ASN A 66 -0.66 9.06 0.61
C ASN A 66 -1.56 8.13 -0.22
N LEU A 67 -0.96 7.25 -1.05
CA LEU A 67 -1.74 6.30 -1.86
C LEU A 67 -2.37 5.22 -0.98
N LEU A 68 -1.63 4.67 -0.02
CA LEU A 68 -2.12 3.64 0.90
C LEU A 68 -3.14 4.21 1.90
N ASP A 69 -2.96 5.44 2.38
CA ASP A 69 -3.95 6.15 3.18
C ASP A 69 -5.24 6.37 2.38
N GLY A 70 -5.11 6.71 1.10
CA GLY A 70 -6.23 6.82 0.17
C GLY A 70 -6.97 5.49 0.00
N VAL A 71 -6.24 4.38 -0.14
CA VAL A 71 -6.79 3.01 -0.22
C VAL A 71 -7.59 2.70 1.03
N PHE A 72 -6.97 2.85 2.19
CA PHE A 72 -7.58 2.51 3.47
C PHE A 72 -8.80 3.39 3.76
N SER A 73 -8.69 4.71 3.56
CA SER A 73 -9.80 5.65 3.74
C SER A 73 -11.00 5.34 2.83
N SER A 74 -10.73 4.99 1.57
CA SER A 74 -11.77 4.55 0.62
C SER A 74 -12.49 3.30 1.10
N ALA A 75 -11.76 2.33 1.65
CA ALA A 75 -12.36 1.11 2.18
C ALA A 75 -13.19 1.37 3.44
N VAL A 76 -12.72 2.23 4.36
CA VAL A 76 -13.47 2.62 5.56
C VAL A 76 -14.82 3.22 5.17
N GLN A 77 -14.84 4.13 4.19
CA GLN A 77 -16.06 4.77 3.69
C GLN A 77 -17.04 3.78 3.04
N ARG A 78 -16.54 2.63 2.57
CA ARG A 78 -17.31 1.63 1.83
C ARG A 78 -17.50 0.33 2.61
N CYS A 79 -17.16 0.34 3.90
CA CYS A 79 -17.40 -0.78 4.79
C CYS A 79 -18.79 -0.66 5.42
N VAL A 80 -19.53 -1.76 5.43
CA VAL A 80 -20.73 -1.91 6.26
C VAL A 80 -20.27 -2.08 7.71
N ALA A 81 -20.64 -1.12 8.56
CA ALA A 81 -20.25 -1.09 9.98
C ALA A 81 -18.72 -1.18 10.20
N PRO A 82 -17.94 -0.15 9.83
CA PRO A 82 -16.49 -0.17 9.95
C PRO A 82 -16.06 -0.34 11.42
N GLN A 83 -15.20 -1.32 11.68
CA GLN A 83 -14.48 -1.45 12.94
C GLN A 83 -13.01 -1.72 12.66
N LEU A 84 -12.16 -0.78 13.06
CA LEU A 84 -10.72 -0.90 12.86
C LEU A 84 -10.12 -1.86 13.88
N MET A 85 -8.99 -2.46 13.50
CA MET A 85 -8.10 -3.13 14.45
C MET A 85 -7.30 -2.10 15.22
N GLU A 86 -6.97 -2.45 16.47
CA GLU A 86 -6.00 -1.71 17.26
C GLU A 86 -4.66 -1.64 16.52
N PRO A 87 -4.03 -0.46 16.40
CA PRO A 87 -2.77 -0.31 15.65
C PRO A 87 -1.66 -1.26 16.12
N THR A 88 -1.56 -1.50 17.43
CA THR A 88 -0.58 -2.42 18.01
C THR A 88 -0.79 -3.87 17.56
N LEU A 89 -2.04 -4.29 17.36
CA LEU A 89 -2.35 -5.62 16.85
C LEU A 89 -1.98 -5.74 15.38
N VAL A 90 -2.20 -4.68 14.59
CA VAL A 90 -1.80 -4.65 13.18
C VAL A 90 -0.30 -4.76 13.04
N SER A 91 0.47 -3.94 13.78
CA SER A 91 1.94 -4.01 13.75
C SER A 91 2.45 -5.37 14.21
N LEU A 92 1.89 -5.94 15.28
CA LEU A 92 2.27 -7.27 15.77
C LEU A 92 2.04 -8.38 14.73
N VAL A 93 0.98 -8.28 13.92
CA VAL A 93 0.73 -9.25 12.85
C VAL A 93 1.75 -9.08 11.73
N CYS A 94 2.04 -7.85 11.31
CA CYS A 94 2.99 -7.58 10.22
C CYS A 94 4.45 -7.89 10.60
N GLU A 95 4.83 -7.81 11.87
CA GLU A 95 6.18 -8.16 12.34
C GLU A 95 6.47 -9.67 12.37
N ARG A 96 5.42 -10.50 12.28
CA ARG A 96 5.55 -11.97 12.37
C ARG A 96 5.76 -12.66 11.02
N GLU A 97 5.55 -11.95 9.92
CA GLU A 97 5.67 -12.42 8.53
C GLU A 97 6.98 -11.96 7.90
#